data_AF-A0A7W1ARS1-F1
#
_entry.id   AF-A0A7W1ARS1-F1
#
_cell.length_a   1.000
_cell.length_b   1.000
_cell.length_c   1.000
_cell.angle_alpha   90.00
_cell.angle_beta   90.00
_cell.angle_gamma   90.00
#
_symmetry.space_group_name_H-M   'P 1'
#
loop_
_entity.id
_entity.type
_entity.pdbx_description
1 polymer ?
#
loop_
_entity_poly.entity_id
_entity_poly.type
_entity_poly.pdbx_seq_one_letter_code
_entity_poly.pdbx_strand_id
1 'polypeptide(L)'
;MPSPRSGRTRRPTATARFGSSRRESHDASAFYERFVAPEVSSDATVVRPKQVDVIYEHDARDMSEVESSSVALVVTSPPYFAGKAYEESLGENGVPGTYFDYLALLRNVFDECRRVLEPGGRIAVNVANLGRRPYRSLAADVIEILQDLGLLLRGEVVWWKGRAAGGSCAWGTFQRPSNPVLRDVTERIVIAGKGRFDRALRPEKRLELELPSTATISRDEFLEATTDLWEIPPESATRVGHPAPFPIELPRRLIELYTYEGDVVLDPFMGSGTTAVAALRTGRHFVGFETDGSYVARANERIAESVEGLRRPDAPAIRPFRVQLPAVTSACQDDGDLLARAVREGRQAKELAGIALAGCGFVDIRPDVKPPGLGIELSFVTFDQTGGEWAFDVSGAFTSTRTGLRRTDTLWKALGKAAVLHQGRRELPLVLLTTDAPVRGSAGYVALDVVKGVGLPVYDMVVLLSAADQERLRGYAQRGRPERA
;
A
#
# COMPACT_ATOMS: atom_id res chain seq x y z
N MET A 1 10.79 -12.82 59.79
CA MET A 1 11.61 -12.33 58.66
C MET A 1 11.67 -13.42 57.59
N PRO A 2 10.75 -13.42 56.60
CA PRO A 2 10.77 -14.40 55.51
C PRO A 2 11.56 -13.87 54.30
N SER A 3 12.30 -14.79 53.69
CA SER A 3 13.24 -14.60 52.57
C SER A 3 12.57 -14.15 51.25
N PRO A 4 13.23 -13.33 50.42
CA PRO A 4 12.68 -12.87 49.14
C PRO A 4 12.67 -13.98 48.08
N ARG A 5 11.55 -14.06 47.33
CA ARG A 5 11.31 -15.02 46.24
C ARG A 5 12.28 -14.77 45.06
N SER A 6 12.98 -15.81 44.61
CA SER A 6 13.84 -15.77 43.43
C SER A 6 13.02 -15.65 42.15
N GLY A 7 13.43 -14.73 41.27
CA GLY A 7 12.88 -14.58 39.93
C GLY A 7 13.27 -15.77 39.04
N ARG A 8 12.28 -16.34 38.34
CA ARG A 8 12.52 -17.33 37.28
C ARG A 8 13.28 -16.67 36.12
N THR A 9 14.56 -16.98 35.99
CA THR A 9 15.31 -16.78 34.75
C THR A 9 14.76 -17.74 33.68
N ARG A 10 14.34 -17.20 32.53
CA ARG A 10 13.91 -18.00 31.36
C ARG A 10 15.14 -18.74 30.81
N ARG A 11 15.07 -20.07 30.73
CA ARG A 11 16.08 -20.89 30.04
C ARG A 11 16.07 -20.56 28.54
N PRO A 12 17.23 -20.50 27.87
CA PRO A 12 17.29 -20.32 26.41
C PRO A 12 16.91 -21.64 25.72
N THR A 13 15.98 -21.55 24.77
CA THR A 13 15.50 -22.69 23.95
C THR A 13 16.39 -22.91 22.74
N ALA A 14 16.60 -24.19 22.39
CA ALA A 14 17.39 -24.65 21.25
C ALA A 14 16.65 -24.50 19.91
N THR A 15 17.39 -24.41 18.81
CA THR A 15 16.90 -24.18 17.44
C THR A 15 16.05 -25.34 16.90
N ALA A 16 14.89 -25.01 16.33
CA ALA A 16 14.08 -25.91 15.52
C ALA A 16 14.54 -25.90 14.04
N ARG A 17 14.26 -26.99 13.32
CA ARG A 17 14.60 -27.15 11.89
C ARG A 17 13.82 -26.16 11.02
N PHE A 18 14.45 -25.74 9.93
CA PHE A 18 13.90 -24.91 8.86
C PHE A 18 12.48 -25.37 8.44
N GLY A 19 11.50 -24.46 8.46
CA GLY A 19 10.12 -24.71 8.00
C GLY A 19 9.02 -24.81 9.06
N SER A 20 9.25 -24.46 10.33
CA SER A 20 8.18 -24.43 11.34
C SER A 20 7.32 -23.16 11.27
N SER A 21 5.99 -23.31 11.23
CA SER A 21 5.00 -22.22 11.14
C SER A 21 4.65 -21.54 12.48
N ARG A 22 5.32 -21.87 13.59
CA ARG A 22 5.13 -21.21 14.89
C ARG A 22 6.16 -20.10 15.07
N ARG A 23 5.72 -18.87 15.41
CA ARG A 23 6.61 -17.80 15.88
C ARG A 23 7.13 -18.18 17.26
N GLU A 24 8.30 -18.79 17.31
CA GLU A 24 9.18 -18.76 18.47
C GLU A 24 10.10 -17.54 18.29
N SER A 25 10.22 -16.71 19.31
CA SER A 25 11.19 -15.59 19.30
C SER A 25 12.58 -16.22 19.35
N HIS A 26 13.19 -16.44 18.20
CA HIS A 26 14.53 -16.99 18.10
C HIS A 26 15.57 -15.91 18.44
N ASP A 27 16.54 -16.27 19.27
CA ASP A 27 17.75 -15.47 19.44
C ASP A 27 18.60 -15.61 18.17
N ALA A 28 18.60 -14.56 17.35
CA ALA A 28 19.36 -14.50 16.10
C ALA A 28 20.77 -13.89 16.28
N SER A 29 21.21 -13.62 17.51
CA SER A 29 22.47 -12.92 17.78
C SER A 29 23.67 -13.60 17.10
N ALA A 30 23.75 -14.94 17.15
CA ALA A 30 24.82 -15.72 16.52
C ALA A 30 24.86 -15.64 14.97
N PHE A 31 23.77 -15.22 14.32
CA PHE A 31 23.76 -14.93 12.88
C PHE A 31 24.29 -13.53 12.61
N TYR A 32 23.81 -12.54 13.37
CA TYR A 32 24.20 -11.13 13.21
C TYR A 32 25.63 -10.84 13.67
N GLU A 33 26.16 -11.57 14.66
CA GLU A 33 27.56 -11.49 15.12
C GLU A 33 28.60 -11.82 14.02
N ARG A 34 28.15 -12.43 12.91
CA ARG A 34 29.01 -12.72 11.75
C ARG A 34 29.23 -11.52 10.84
N PHE A 35 28.46 -10.46 11.04
CA PHE A 35 28.49 -9.25 10.24
C PHE A 35 28.93 -8.08 11.11
N VAL A 36 29.56 -7.08 10.48
CA VAL A 36 29.78 -5.79 11.15
C VAL A 36 28.41 -5.15 11.31
N ALA A 37 27.91 -5.08 12.55
CA ALA A 37 26.64 -4.45 12.83
C ALA A 37 26.70 -2.96 12.40
N PRO A 38 25.69 -2.45 11.70
CA PRO A 38 25.66 -1.05 11.36
C PRO A 38 25.57 -0.19 12.63
N GLU A 39 26.16 1.00 12.57
CA GLU A 39 25.99 1.98 13.64
C GLU A 39 24.54 2.47 13.66
N VAL A 40 23.86 2.27 14.78
CA VAL A 40 22.49 2.74 14.99
C VAL A 40 22.55 4.01 15.83
N SER A 41 22.17 5.13 15.22
CA SER A 41 22.13 6.45 15.81
C SER A 41 21.01 6.58 16.86
N SER A 42 21.29 7.33 17.92
CA SER A 42 20.32 7.75 18.93
C SER A 42 19.68 9.11 18.64
N ASP A 43 20.01 9.74 17.51
CA ASP A 43 19.45 11.03 17.10
C ASP A 43 17.91 10.96 17.06
N ALA A 44 17.31 11.97 17.65
CA ALA A 44 15.87 12.14 17.79
C ALA A 44 15.38 13.50 17.25
N THR A 45 16.26 14.24 16.55
CA THR A 45 15.97 15.56 16.02
C THR A 45 14.97 15.47 14.88
N VAL A 46 13.78 16.05 15.07
CA VAL A 46 12.75 16.19 14.04
C VAL A 46 12.39 17.66 13.93
N VAL A 47 12.57 18.23 12.74
CA VAL A 47 12.34 19.65 12.44
C VAL A 47 11.07 19.76 11.61
N ARG A 48 10.28 20.82 11.79
CA ARG A 48 9.17 21.10 10.88
C ARG A 48 9.71 21.86 9.67
N PRO A 49 9.38 21.43 8.43
CA PRO A 49 9.76 22.18 7.25
C PRO A 49 9.06 23.54 7.22
N LYS A 50 9.77 24.58 6.76
CA LYS A 50 9.18 25.93 6.65
C LYS A 50 8.10 26.02 5.58
N GLN A 51 8.27 25.27 4.49
CA GLN A 51 7.37 25.28 3.35
C GLN A 51 7.04 23.84 2.95
N VAL A 52 5.77 23.62 2.62
CA VAL A 52 5.23 22.33 2.18
C VAL A 52 4.29 22.55 1.00
N ASP A 53 3.96 21.45 0.32
CA ASP A 53 3.11 21.40 -0.87
C ASP A 53 3.65 22.27 -2.01
N VAL A 54 4.97 22.20 -2.22
CA VAL A 54 5.72 22.99 -3.19
C VAL A 54 6.58 22.10 -4.08
N ILE A 55 6.71 22.51 -5.35
CA ILE A 55 7.69 21.98 -6.30
C ILE A 55 8.64 23.13 -6.62
N TYR A 56 9.93 22.93 -6.38
CA TYR A 56 10.96 23.87 -6.75
C TYR A 56 11.51 23.54 -8.15
N GLU A 57 11.52 24.53 -9.04
CA GLU A 57 12.05 24.40 -10.41
C GLU A 57 13.57 24.60 -10.43
N HIS A 58 14.32 23.66 -9.83
CA HIS A 58 15.78 23.63 -9.89
C HIS A 58 16.34 22.24 -9.57
N ASP A 59 17.67 22.15 -9.58
CA ASP A 59 18.43 20.93 -9.38
C ASP A 59 18.41 20.44 -7.93
N ALA A 60 18.01 19.18 -7.73
CA ALA A 60 17.93 18.51 -6.43
C ALA A 60 19.29 18.21 -5.78
N ARG A 61 20.42 18.48 -6.45
CA ARG A 61 21.76 18.45 -5.84
C ARG A 61 21.96 19.58 -4.82
N ASP A 62 21.09 20.58 -4.84
CA ASP A 62 20.98 21.62 -3.82
C ASP A 62 19.53 21.66 -3.33
N MET A 63 19.29 21.31 -2.06
CA MET A 63 17.99 21.41 -1.41
C MET A 63 18.05 22.38 -0.23
N SER A 64 18.79 23.48 -0.35
CA SER A 64 18.98 24.47 0.73
C SER A 64 17.68 25.06 1.29
N GLU A 65 16.60 25.03 0.50
CA GLU A 65 15.25 25.43 0.86
C GLU A 65 14.59 24.49 1.88
N VAL A 66 15.11 23.27 2.04
CA VAL A 66 14.55 22.22 2.90
C VAL A 66 15.45 21.99 4.12
N GLU A 67 14.86 22.13 5.30
CA GLU A 67 15.56 21.95 6.55
C GLU A 67 16.08 20.51 6.73
N SER A 68 17.27 20.38 7.34
CA SER A 68 17.78 19.08 7.77
C SER A 68 16.81 18.40 8.75
N SER A 69 16.65 17.09 8.63
CA SER A 69 15.78 16.28 9.51
C SER A 69 14.30 16.72 9.55
N SER A 70 13.74 17.15 8.42
CA SER A 70 12.36 17.67 8.30
C SER A 70 11.41 16.80 7.46
N VAL A 71 11.94 15.83 6.71
CA VAL A 71 11.16 14.97 5.82
C VAL A 71 11.03 13.56 6.41
N ALA A 72 9.83 12.99 6.37
CA ALA A 72 9.56 11.66 6.92
C ALA A 72 9.96 10.52 5.95
N LEU A 73 9.73 10.74 4.65
CA LEU A 73 9.91 9.74 3.60
C LEU A 73 10.37 10.41 2.31
N VAL A 74 11.36 9.82 1.65
CA VAL A 74 11.68 10.09 0.25
C VAL A 74 11.10 8.98 -0.61
N VAL A 75 10.30 9.31 -1.61
CA VAL A 75 9.86 8.36 -2.64
C VAL A 75 10.19 8.94 -3.99
N THR A 76 10.94 8.20 -4.81
CA THR A 76 11.39 8.74 -6.09
C THR A 76 11.71 7.66 -7.12
N SER A 77 11.84 8.08 -8.37
CA SER A 77 12.33 7.27 -9.48
C SER A 77 13.27 8.13 -10.33
N PRO A 78 14.59 7.95 -10.20
CA PRO A 78 15.55 8.77 -10.93
C PRO A 78 15.45 8.56 -12.45
N PRO A 79 15.89 9.53 -13.27
CA PRO A 79 15.95 9.35 -14.72
C PRO A 79 16.83 8.14 -15.07
N TYR A 80 16.37 7.27 -15.97
CA TYR A 80 17.10 6.07 -16.38
C TYR A 80 18.09 6.39 -17.50
N PHE A 81 19.37 6.06 -17.32
CA PHE A 81 20.43 6.16 -18.34
C PHE A 81 20.23 5.09 -19.44
N ALA A 82 19.19 5.24 -20.26
CA ALA A 82 18.59 4.15 -21.05
C ALA A 82 18.58 4.33 -22.58
N GLY A 83 19.24 5.34 -23.14
CA GLY A 83 19.46 5.43 -24.59
C GLY A 83 18.37 6.14 -25.40
N LYS A 84 17.33 6.75 -24.81
CA LYS A 84 16.12 7.16 -25.56
C LYS A 84 15.96 8.67 -25.66
N ALA A 85 15.54 9.16 -26.84
CA ALA A 85 15.08 10.48 -27.33
C ALA A 85 15.06 11.71 -26.40
N TYR A 86 14.84 11.56 -25.08
CA TYR A 86 15.28 12.52 -24.07
C TYR A 86 16.79 12.84 -24.26
N GLU A 87 17.56 11.89 -24.80
CA GLU A 87 19.00 11.94 -25.08
C GLU A 87 19.47 12.77 -26.28
N GLU A 88 18.58 13.21 -27.17
CA GLU A 88 19.00 14.07 -28.29
C GLU A 88 18.98 15.57 -27.92
N SER A 89 18.26 15.95 -26.87
CA SER A 89 18.35 17.30 -26.24
C SER A 89 19.38 17.38 -25.11
N LEU A 90 20.12 16.29 -24.85
CA LEU A 90 20.95 16.07 -23.65
C LEU A 90 22.38 16.65 -23.75
N GLY A 91 22.50 17.85 -24.34
CA GLY A 91 23.75 18.62 -24.38
C GLY A 91 23.71 19.96 -23.64
N GLU A 92 22.54 20.46 -23.24
CA GLU A 92 22.40 21.88 -22.86
C GLU A 92 22.06 22.15 -21.38
N ASN A 93 21.67 21.16 -20.56
CA ASN A 93 21.16 21.41 -19.20
C ASN A 93 21.72 20.49 -18.09
N GLY A 94 23.04 20.30 -18.01
CA GLY A 94 23.70 19.80 -16.79
C GLY A 94 23.61 18.28 -16.50
N VAL A 95 23.41 17.44 -17.52
CA VAL A 95 23.26 15.98 -17.36
C VAL A 95 24.58 15.21 -17.58
N PRO A 96 24.84 14.16 -16.77
CA PRO A 96 25.94 13.21 -16.91
C PRO A 96 26.27 12.71 -18.33
N GLY A 97 27.50 12.97 -18.79
CA GLY A 97 28.00 12.45 -20.09
C GLY A 97 28.40 10.97 -20.05
N THR A 98 28.56 10.38 -18.86
CA THR A 98 28.91 8.98 -18.65
C THR A 98 28.06 8.32 -17.57
N TYR A 99 28.07 6.97 -17.53
CA TYR A 99 27.40 6.23 -16.45
C TYR A 99 27.96 6.58 -15.07
N PHE A 100 29.26 6.87 -14.96
CA PHE A 100 29.88 7.25 -13.69
C PHE A 100 29.41 8.63 -13.23
N ASP A 101 29.29 9.58 -14.15
CA ASP A 101 28.72 10.91 -13.85
C ASP A 101 27.26 10.77 -13.38
N TYR A 102 26.53 9.79 -13.92
CA TYR A 102 25.16 9.49 -13.51
C TYR A 102 25.09 8.96 -12.08
N LEU A 103 25.95 8.00 -11.73
CA LEU A 103 26.05 7.51 -10.35
C LEU A 103 26.51 8.62 -9.39
N ALA A 104 27.40 9.52 -9.82
CA ALA A 104 27.81 10.68 -9.02
C ALA A 104 26.65 11.65 -8.79
N LEU A 105 25.84 11.92 -9.82
CA LEU A 105 24.60 12.71 -9.68
C LEU A 105 23.67 12.07 -8.65
N LEU A 106 23.39 10.76 -8.75
CA LEU A 106 22.54 10.06 -7.78
C LEU A 106 23.10 10.15 -6.36
N ARG A 107 24.42 9.96 -6.19
CA ARG A 107 25.08 10.07 -4.90
C ARG A 107 24.86 11.45 -4.27
N ASN A 108 25.05 12.52 -5.03
CA ASN A 108 24.89 13.90 -4.52
C ASN A 108 23.43 14.18 -4.10
N VAL A 109 22.47 13.79 -4.94
CA VAL A 109 21.04 13.94 -4.61
C VAL A 109 20.65 13.09 -3.40
N PHE A 110 21.16 11.85 -3.29
CA PHE A 110 20.86 10.98 -2.15
C PHE A 110 21.53 11.45 -0.86
N ASP A 111 22.64 12.18 -0.93
CA ASP A 111 23.24 12.83 0.24
C ASP A 111 22.38 13.99 0.75
N GLU A 112 21.81 14.80 -0.15
CA GLU A 112 20.81 15.82 0.22
C GLU A 112 19.54 15.18 0.80
N CYS A 113 19.03 14.11 0.20
CA CYS A 113 17.94 13.30 0.77
C CYS A 113 18.27 12.81 2.18
N ARG A 114 19.49 12.30 2.41
CA ARG A 114 19.96 11.87 3.72
C ARG A 114 19.99 13.04 4.70
N ARG A 115 20.42 14.24 4.28
CA ARG A 115 20.43 15.44 5.13
C ARG A 115 19.02 15.81 5.60
N VAL A 116 18.07 15.91 4.67
CA VAL A 116 16.70 16.37 4.95
C VAL A 116 15.81 15.31 5.62
N LEU A 117 16.10 14.02 5.47
CA LEU A 117 15.38 12.95 6.17
C LEU A 117 15.50 13.07 7.69
N GLU A 118 14.41 12.91 8.43
CA GLU A 118 14.46 12.75 9.88
C GLU A 118 15.16 11.43 10.26
N PRO A 119 15.79 11.31 11.45
CA PRO A 119 16.31 10.03 11.93
C PRO A 119 15.19 8.99 12.00
N GLY A 120 15.41 7.83 11.36
CA GLY A 120 14.37 6.81 11.21
C GLY A 120 13.35 7.06 10.10
N GLY A 121 13.46 8.19 9.39
CA GLY A 121 12.86 8.39 8.08
C GLY A 121 13.43 7.43 7.04
N ARG A 122 12.67 7.19 5.97
CA ARG A 122 13.05 6.22 4.93
C ARG A 122 13.24 6.88 3.58
N ILE A 123 14.09 6.28 2.76
CA ILE A 123 14.17 6.53 1.32
C ILE A 123 13.74 5.28 0.58
N ALA A 124 12.92 5.45 -0.45
CA ALA A 124 12.45 4.40 -1.34
C ALA A 124 12.70 4.83 -2.79
N VAL A 125 13.63 4.13 -3.45
CA VAL A 125 14.09 4.47 -4.81
C VAL A 125 13.63 3.41 -5.78
N ASN A 126 12.74 3.77 -6.69
CA ASN A 126 12.29 2.91 -7.78
C ASN A 126 13.25 2.97 -8.97
N VAL A 127 13.78 1.81 -9.37
CA VAL A 127 14.73 1.69 -10.48
C VAL A 127 14.44 0.50 -11.39
N ALA A 128 14.63 0.73 -12.68
CA ALA A 128 14.65 -0.32 -13.70
C ALA A 128 16.08 -0.82 -13.95
N ASN A 129 16.20 -2.07 -14.38
CA ASN A 129 17.47 -2.59 -14.87
C ASN A 129 17.86 -1.92 -16.19
N LEU A 130 19.17 -1.73 -16.38
CA LEU A 130 19.73 -1.04 -17.54
C LEU A 130 20.46 -2.01 -18.45
N GLY A 131 20.26 -1.84 -19.76
CA GLY A 131 20.94 -2.64 -20.77
C GLY A 131 20.54 -4.11 -20.78
N ARG A 132 20.82 -4.76 -21.91
CA ARG A 132 20.64 -6.22 -22.09
C ARG A 132 21.94 -6.92 -22.44
N ARG A 133 22.94 -6.16 -22.91
CA ARG A 133 24.24 -6.67 -23.39
C ARG A 133 25.31 -5.56 -23.34
N PRO A 134 25.94 -5.32 -22.18
CA PRO A 134 25.75 -6.03 -20.91
C PRO A 134 24.45 -5.63 -20.18
N TYR A 135 23.95 -6.53 -19.34
CA TYR A 135 22.95 -6.21 -18.32
C TYR A 135 23.63 -5.52 -17.15
N ARG A 136 23.01 -4.47 -16.61
CA ARG A 136 23.45 -3.74 -15.42
C ARG A 136 22.29 -3.58 -14.44
N SER A 137 22.57 -3.94 -13.19
CA SER A 137 21.60 -3.85 -12.10
C SER A 137 21.68 -2.49 -11.43
N LEU A 138 20.90 -1.52 -11.89
CA LEU A 138 20.86 -0.19 -11.27
C LEU A 138 20.44 -0.28 -9.78
N ALA A 139 19.63 -1.26 -9.41
CA ALA A 139 19.30 -1.53 -8.02
C ALA A 139 20.52 -1.85 -7.15
N ALA A 140 21.51 -2.56 -7.71
CA ALA A 140 22.74 -2.88 -6.99
C ALA A 140 23.59 -1.62 -6.76
N ASP A 141 23.73 -0.79 -7.81
CA ASP A 141 24.47 0.47 -7.71
C ASP A 141 23.80 1.45 -6.73
N VAL A 142 22.47 1.52 -6.72
CA VAL A 142 21.72 2.33 -5.74
C VAL A 142 21.90 1.81 -4.31
N ILE A 143 21.88 0.49 -4.09
CA ILE A 143 22.15 -0.09 -2.77
C ILE A 143 23.53 0.32 -2.26
N GLU A 144 24.55 0.21 -3.12
CA GLU A 144 25.92 0.60 -2.78
C GLU A 144 26.01 2.09 -2.41
N ILE A 145 25.42 2.98 -3.23
CA ILE A 145 25.40 4.42 -2.95
C ILE A 145 24.72 4.72 -1.60
N LEU A 146 23.56 4.12 -1.32
CA LEU A 146 22.85 4.38 -0.07
C LEU A 146 23.64 3.88 1.15
N GLN A 147 24.29 2.71 1.05
CA GLN A 147 25.12 2.16 2.13
C GLN A 147 26.37 3.01 2.37
N ASP A 148 27.04 3.46 1.31
CA ASP A 148 28.19 4.37 1.38
C ASP A 148 27.86 5.69 2.06
N LEU A 149 26.64 6.18 1.88
CA LEU A 149 26.12 7.38 2.56
C LEU A 149 25.72 7.10 4.02
N GLY A 150 25.88 5.87 4.51
CA GLY A 150 25.55 5.48 5.88
C GLY A 150 24.06 5.24 6.13
N LEU A 151 23.25 5.07 5.07
CA LEU A 151 21.85 4.68 5.22
C LEU A 151 21.75 3.17 5.48
N LEU A 152 20.80 2.81 6.35
CA LEU A 152 20.60 1.44 6.79
C LEU A 152 19.63 0.72 5.86
N LEU A 153 20.13 -0.21 5.06
CA LEU A 153 19.30 -0.99 4.13
C LEU A 153 18.20 -1.76 4.90
N ARG A 154 16.95 -1.65 4.41
CA ARG A 154 15.78 -2.35 4.96
C ARG A 154 15.38 -3.56 4.15
N GLY A 155 15.58 -3.48 2.84
CA GLY A 155 15.22 -4.52 1.89
C GLY A 155 14.85 -3.92 0.54
N GLU A 156 14.38 -4.80 -0.35
CA GLU A 156 13.91 -4.46 -1.68
C GLU A 156 12.48 -4.95 -1.87
N VAL A 157 11.70 -4.20 -2.64
CA VAL A 157 10.45 -4.67 -3.20
C VAL A 157 10.64 -4.94 -4.70
N VAL A 158 10.19 -6.10 -5.15
CA VAL A 158 10.05 -6.44 -6.56
C VAL A 158 8.70 -5.92 -7.04
N TRP A 159 8.72 -4.83 -7.80
CA TRP A 159 7.52 -4.37 -8.47
C TRP A 159 7.33 -5.15 -9.77
N TRP A 160 6.30 -5.98 -9.83
CA TRP A 160 5.90 -6.72 -11.02
C TRP A 160 4.79 -5.99 -11.77
N LYS A 161 5.05 -5.68 -13.05
CA LYS A 161 4.12 -4.93 -13.93
C LYS A 161 2.99 -5.79 -14.52
N GLY A 162 2.99 -7.09 -14.25
CA GLY A 162 1.96 -8.07 -14.68
C GLY A 162 2.44 -9.12 -15.71
N ARG A 163 1.69 -10.22 -15.86
CA ARG A 163 2.04 -11.40 -16.70
C ARG A 163 2.16 -11.15 -18.21
N ALA A 164 1.72 -9.99 -18.72
CA ALA A 164 1.70 -9.69 -20.16
C ALA A 164 2.07 -8.24 -20.51
N ALA A 165 2.75 -7.50 -19.62
CA ALA A 165 3.08 -6.09 -19.83
C ALA A 165 4.19 -5.82 -20.88
N GLY A 166 4.43 -6.75 -21.80
CA GLY A 166 5.37 -6.54 -22.89
C GLY A 166 5.18 -7.55 -24.00
N GLY A 167 4.59 -7.09 -25.11
CA GLY A 167 4.78 -7.69 -26.45
C GLY A 167 6.23 -7.54 -26.95
N SER A 168 7.19 -7.35 -26.05
CA SER A 168 8.61 -7.32 -26.38
C SER A 168 9.05 -8.74 -26.74
N CYS A 169 9.11 -8.99 -28.04
CA CYS A 169 9.69 -10.17 -28.65
C CYS A 169 11.23 -10.10 -28.68
N ALA A 170 11.84 -9.25 -27.84
CA ALA A 170 13.29 -9.08 -27.72
C ALA A 170 13.91 -10.25 -26.92
N TRP A 171 13.67 -11.48 -27.39
CA TRP A 171 14.15 -12.71 -26.78
C TRP A 171 15.65 -12.95 -27.02
N GLY A 172 16.35 -12.06 -27.72
CA GLY A 172 17.68 -12.35 -28.27
C GLY A 172 17.56 -13.44 -29.32
N THR A 173 17.69 -14.70 -28.92
CA THR A 173 17.41 -15.86 -29.78
C THR A 173 16.13 -16.58 -29.37
N PHE A 174 15.14 -16.59 -30.26
CA PHE A 174 13.87 -17.30 -30.03
C PHE A 174 14.07 -18.82 -30.10
N GLN A 175 13.64 -19.54 -29.05
CA GLN A 175 13.69 -21.01 -28.95
C GLN A 175 15.06 -21.62 -29.27
N ARG A 176 16.14 -20.86 -29.03
CA ARG A 176 17.51 -21.33 -29.18
C ARG A 176 18.31 -20.96 -27.94
N PRO A 177 19.20 -21.85 -27.46
CA PRO A 177 20.01 -21.59 -26.26
C PRO A 177 21.18 -20.63 -26.53
N SER A 178 21.38 -20.19 -27.77
CA SER A 178 22.56 -19.40 -28.16
C SER A 178 22.68 -18.09 -27.39
N ASN A 179 21.59 -17.33 -27.24
CA ASN A 179 21.56 -16.10 -26.44
C ASN A 179 20.12 -15.66 -26.12
N PRO A 180 19.32 -16.44 -25.37
CA PRO A 180 18.02 -15.99 -24.90
C PRO A 180 18.18 -14.83 -23.92
N VAL A 181 17.39 -13.77 -24.09
CA VAL A 181 17.40 -12.57 -23.23
C VAL A 181 16.15 -12.56 -22.35
N LEU A 182 16.35 -12.29 -21.06
CA LEU A 182 15.26 -12.17 -20.11
C LEU A 182 14.45 -10.90 -20.38
N ARG A 183 13.12 -11.01 -20.28
CA ARG A 183 12.22 -9.86 -20.42
C ARG A 183 12.09 -9.14 -19.09
N ASP A 184 12.30 -7.83 -19.10
CA ASP A 184 12.18 -6.99 -17.90
C ASP A 184 10.70 -6.73 -17.60
N VAL A 185 10.11 -7.62 -16.82
CA VAL A 185 8.72 -7.51 -16.35
C VAL A 185 8.65 -6.91 -14.94
N THR A 186 9.80 -6.63 -14.32
CA THR A 186 9.92 -6.13 -12.96
C THR A 186 10.81 -4.90 -12.86
N GLU A 187 10.54 -4.06 -11.89
CA GLU A 187 11.44 -3.03 -11.35
C GLU A 187 11.74 -3.33 -9.87
N ARG A 188 12.72 -2.61 -9.30
CA ARG A 188 13.11 -2.74 -7.90
C ARG A 188 12.88 -1.43 -7.17
N ILE A 189 12.33 -1.52 -5.97
CA ILE A 189 12.24 -0.39 -5.03
C ILE A 189 13.21 -0.70 -3.90
N VAL A 190 14.34 0.01 -3.86
CA VAL A 190 15.34 -0.12 -2.80
C VAL A 190 14.92 0.75 -1.62
N ILE A 191 14.85 0.18 -0.41
CA ILE A 191 14.40 0.88 0.78
C ILE A 191 15.51 0.92 1.83
N ALA A 192 15.82 2.12 2.33
CA ALA A 192 16.80 2.33 3.41
C ALA A 192 16.31 3.36 4.43
N GLY A 193 16.85 3.33 5.65
CA GLY A 193 16.50 4.25 6.74
C GLY A 193 17.69 5.10 7.21
N LYS A 194 17.43 6.33 7.66
CA LYS A 194 18.49 7.22 8.17
C LYS A 194 18.86 6.89 9.61
N GLY A 195 20.05 6.33 9.81
CA GLY A 195 20.69 6.14 11.13
C GLY A 195 20.01 5.15 12.08
N ARG A 196 18.73 4.84 11.90
CA ARG A 196 17.97 3.92 12.78
C ARG A 196 16.81 3.26 12.04
N PHE A 197 16.27 2.21 12.66
CA PHE A 197 15.27 1.32 12.05
C PHE A 197 13.82 1.63 12.47
N ASP A 198 13.65 2.33 13.58
CA ASP A 198 12.41 2.87 14.13
C ASP A 198 12.32 4.38 13.86
N ARG A 199 11.16 5.01 14.13
CA ARG A 199 11.03 6.48 14.05
C ARG A 199 11.79 7.12 15.21
N ALA A 200 12.37 8.31 14.99
CA ALA A 200 13.09 9.10 16.00
C ALA A 200 12.31 9.25 17.33
N LEU A 201 11.03 9.60 17.21
CA LEU A 201 10.14 9.91 18.32
C LEU A 201 8.97 8.93 18.36
N ARG A 202 8.63 8.47 19.56
CA ARG A 202 7.43 7.64 19.78
C ARG A 202 6.15 8.46 19.51
N PRO A 203 5.04 7.82 19.14
CA PRO A 203 3.79 8.52 18.81
C PRO A 203 3.33 9.49 19.90
N GLU A 204 3.44 9.12 21.18
CA GLU A 204 3.02 9.95 22.30
C GLU A 204 3.86 11.24 22.37
N LYS A 205 5.17 11.12 22.17
CA LYS A 205 6.07 12.27 22.16
C LYS A 205 5.87 13.16 20.94
N ARG A 206 5.54 12.58 19.78
CA ARG A 206 5.16 13.34 18.58
C ARG A 206 3.90 14.16 18.87
N LEU A 207 2.89 13.58 19.50
CA LEU A 207 1.66 14.28 19.88
C LEU A 207 1.95 15.46 20.83
N GLU A 208 2.79 15.28 21.86
CA GLU A 208 3.21 16.38 22.76
C GLU A 208 3.89 17.55 22.03
N LEU A 209 4.60 17.27 20.94
CA LEU A 209 5.29 18.25 20.11
C LEU A 209 4.43 18.72 18.93
N GLU A 210 3.14 18.38 18.93
CA GLU A 210 2.16 18.64 17.88
C GLU A 210 2.58 18.09 16.49
N LEU A 211 3.47 17.09 16.46
CA LEU A 211 3.95 16.45 15.25
C LEU A 211 2.96 15.38 14.77
N PRO A 212 2.93 15.07 13.45
CA PRO A 212 2.15 13.98 12.88
C PRO A 212 2.34 12.66 13.64
N SER A 213 1.26 12.04 14.11
CA SER A 213 1.35 10.82 14.94
C SER A 213 0.23 9.80 14.69
N THR A 214 -0.63 10.08 13.71
CA THR A 214 -1.78 9.23 13.36
C THR A 214 -1.41 8.32 12.19
N ALA A 215 -1.43 7.00 12.41
CA ALA A 215 -1.30 6.05 11.30
C ALA A 215 -2.65 5.88 10.59
N THR A 216 -2.63 5.65 9.28
CA THR A 216 -3.84 5.57 8.43
C THR A 216 -4.04 4.23 7.71
N ILE A 217 -3.00 3.39 7.68
CA ILE A 217 -3.01 2.11 6.97
C ILE A 217 -3.87 1.08 7.70
N SER A 218 -4.72 0.37 6.95
CA SER A 218 -5.51 -0.74 7.50
C SER A 218 -4.63 -1.97 7.79
N ARG A 219 -5.11 -2.89 8.63
CA ARG A 219 -4.40 -4.15 8.90
C ARG A 219 -4.15 -4.97 7.64
N ASP A 220 -5.16 -5.11 6.77
CA ASP A 220 -5.03 -5.92 5.56
C ASP A 220 -4.07 -5.26 4.57
N GLU A 221 -4.09 -3.93 4.45
CA GLU A 221 -3.14 -3.19 3.61
C GLU A 221 -1.73 -3.33 4.12
N PHE A 222 -1.56 -3.26 5.43
CA PHE A 222 -0.27 -3.45 6.06
C PHE A 222 0.28 -4.84 5.73
N LEU A 223 -0.54 -5.89 5.84
CA LEU A 223 -0.13 -7.25 5.47
C LEU A 223 0.20 -7.38 3.97
N GLU A 224 -0.56 -6.76 3.08
CA GLU A 224 -0.27 -6.80 1.63
C GLU A 224 1.01 -6.02 1.29
N ALA A 225 1.16 -4.83 1.87
CA ALA A 225 2.24 -3.90 1.59
C ALA A 225 3.58 -4.33 2.22
N THR A 226 3.55 -5.16 3.27
CA THR A 226 4.76 -5.73 3.88
C THR A 226 5.29 -6.97 3.17
N THR A 227 4.70 -7.37 2.06
CA THR A 227 5.30 -8.37 1.15
C THR A 227 6.35 -7.72 0.24
N ASP A 228 7.33 -8.50 -0.21
CA ASP A 228 8.42 -8.08 -1.09
C ASP A 228 8.08 -8.18 -2.59
N LEU A 229 6.86 -8.61 -2.95
CA LEU A 229 6.41 -8.71 -4.33
C LEU A 229 5.11 -7.93 -4.53
N TRP A 230 5.20 -6.80 -5.23
CA TRP A 230 4.03 -5.95 -5.52
C TRP A 230 3.62 -6.09 -6.97
N GLU A 231 2.40 -6.57 -7.20
CA GLU A 231 1.81 -6.61 -8.54
C GLU A 231 1.02 -5.33 -8.81
N ILE A 232 1.59 -4.38 -9.54
CA ILE A 232 0.91 -3.11 -9.84
C ILE A 232 1.00 -2.90 -11.35
N PRO A 233 -0.13 -2.82 -12.07
CA PRO A 233 -0.11 -2.51 -13.50
C PRO A 233 0.56 -1.15 -13.77
N PRO A 234 1.31 -0.99 -14.87
CA PRO A 234 1.93 0.28 -15.21
C PRO A 234 0.87 1.32 -15.61
N GLU A 235 1.17 2.60 -15.38
CA GLU A 235 0.36 3.71 -15.91
C GLU A 235 0.61 3.92 -17.40
N SER A 236 -0.40 4.46 -18.08
CA SER A 236 -0.29 4.81 -19.50
C SER A 236 0.49 6.11 -19.68
N ALA A 237 1.69 6.03 -20.26
CA ALA A 237 2.55 7.17 -20.58
C ALA A 237 1.83 8.26 -21.42
N THR A 238 0.96 7.85 -22.36
CA THR A 238 0.18 8.78 -23.19
C THR A 238 -0.92 9.51 -22.42
N ARG A 239 -1.55 8.85 -21.44
CA ARG A 239 -2.57 9.48 -20.57
C ARG A 239 -1.94 10.47 -19.59
N VAL A 240 -0.75 10.14 -19.08
CA VAL A 240 -0.05 10.96 -18.10
C VAL A 240 0.80 12.04 -18.78
N GLY A 241 1.10 11.92 -20.08
CA GLY A 241 1.96 12.81 -20.87
C GLY A 241 3.35 12.98 -20.28
N HIS A 242 3.87 11.89 -19.72
CA HIS A 242 5.24 11.74 -19.27
C HIS A 242 5.77 10.44 -19.88
N PRO A 243 7.02 10.38 -20.34
CA PRO A 243 7.55 9.20 -21.03
C PRO A 243 7.65 7.96 -20.13
N ALA A 244 7.82 8.14 -18.81
CA ALA A 244 8.01 7.02 -17.87
C ALA A 244 7.45 7.25 -16.45
N PRO A 245 6.14 7.53 -16.25
CA PRO A 245 5.57 7.68 -14.92
C PRO A 245 5.35 6.33 -14.25
N PHE A 246 5.77 6.19 -12.98
CA PHE A 246 5.30 5.09 -12.14
C PHE A 246 3.83 5.32 -11.71
N PRO A 247 3.08 4.24 -11.42
CA PRO A 247 1.69 4.34 -10.98
C PRO A 247 1.57 5.02 -9.61
N ILE A 248 0.53 5.83 -9.40
CA ILE A 248 0.21 6.49 -8.11
C ILE A 248 0.15 5.48 -6.96
N GLU A 249 -0.22 4.23 -7.24
CA GLU A 249 -0.29 3.19 -6.22
C GLU A 249 1.05 2.88 -5.55
N LEU A 250 2.16 2.99 -6.30
CA LEU A 250 3.49 2.70 -5.79
C LEU A 250 3.90 3.67 -4.66
N PRO A 251 3.94 5.01 -4.85
CA PRO A 251 4.26 5.94 -3.79
C PRO A 251 3.20 5.91 -2.70
N ARG A 252 1.92 5.78 -3.04
CA ARG A 252 0.84 5.75 -2.05
C ARG A 252 1.04 4.62 -1.03
N ARG A 253 1.42 3.42 -1.49
CA ARG A 253 1.69 2.27 -0.61
C ARG A 253 2.89 2.51 0.30
N LEU A 254 3.97 3.12 -0.21
CA LEU A 254 5.13 3.51 0.59
C LEU A 254 4.79 4.58 1.62
N ILE A 255 4.00 5.57 1.24
CA ILE A 255 3.56 6.66 2.12
C ILE A 255 2.75 6.10 3.28
N GLU A 256 1.74 5.27 3.00
CA GLU A 256 0.91 4.63 4.04
C GLU A 256 1.72 3.73 4.99
N LEU A 257 2.73 3.02 4.48
CA LEU A 257 3.61 2.17 5.29
C LEU A 257 4.55 2.94 6.23
N TYR A 258 5.07 4.07 5.77
CA TYR A 258 6.26 4.68 6.36
C TYR A 258 6.04 6.06 6.97
N THR A 259 4.84 6.62 6.88
CA THR A 259 4.55 7.98 7.36
C THR A 259 3.24 8.04 8.16
N TYR A 260 3.13 9.05 9.01
CA TYR A 260 1.88 9.44 9.65
C TYR A 260 1.09 10.43 8.77
N GLU A 261 -0.21 10.55 9.00
CA GLU A 261 -1.03 11.61 8.39
C GLU A 261 -0.48 12.99 8.78
N GLY A 262 -0.25 13.85 7.80
CA GLY A 262 0.40 15.16 7.97
C GLY A 262 1.94 15.15 7.89
N ASP A 263 2.60 13.99 7.80
CA ASP A 263 4.04 13.95 7.52
C ASP A 263 4.36 14.49 6.11
N VAL A 264 5.62 14.88 5.89
CA VAL A 264 6.11 15.41 4.61
C VAL A 264 6.86 14.33 3.82
N VAL A 265 6.52 14.22 2.53
CA VAL A 265 7.11 13.30 1.56
C VAL A 265 7.91 14.07 0.52
N LEU A 266 9.17 13.72 0.31
CA LEU A 266 10.04 14.33 -0.69
C LEU A 266 10.13 13.48 -1.95
N ASP A 267 10.10 14.13 -3.12
CA ASP A 267 10.52 13.55 -4.39
C ASP A 267 11.57 14.46 -5.07
N PRO A 268 12.87 14.09 -5.08
CA PRO A 268 13.92 14.85 -5.76
C PRO A 268 13.85 14.81 -7.29
N PHE A 269 12.99 13.97 -7.87
CA PHE A 269 12.80 13.82 -9.31
C PHE A 269 11.29 13.83 -9.61
N MET A 270 10.64 14.96 -9.32
CA MET A 270 9.18 15.07 -9.22
C MET A 270 8.45 14.74 -10.52
N GLY A 271 9.04 15.01 -11.70
CA GLY A 271 8.45 14.75 -13.00
C GLY A 271 7.02 15.29 -13.09
N SER A 272 6.08 14.43 -13.50
CA SER A 272 4.65 14.82 -13.62
C SER A 272 3.87 14.86 -12.29
N GLY A 273 4.53 14.87 -11.12
CA GLY A 273 3.85 15.06 -9.84
C GLY A 273 3.16 13.83 -9.25
N THR A 274 3.54 12.61 -9.64
CA THR A 274 2.88 11.38 -9.16
C THR A 274 2.97 11.22 -7.64
N THR A 275 4.16 11.48 -7.06
CA THR A 275 4.38 11.40 -5.61
C THR A 275 3.58 12.46 -4.85
N ALA A 276 3.56 13.70 -5.35
CA ALA A 276 2.76 14.78 -4.78
C ALA A 276 1.27 14.46 -4.75
N VAL A 277 0.71 13.95 -5.86
CA VAL A 277 -0.69 13.52 -5.92
C VAL A 277 -0.97 12.38 -4.93
N ALA A 278 -0.06 11.42 -4.77
CA ALA A 278 -0.21 10.34 -3.81
C ALA A 278 -0.17 10.84 -2.36
N ALA A 279 0.73 11.77 -2.03
CA ALA A 279 0.81 12.39 -0.72
C ALA A 279 -0.49 13.11 -0.37
N LEU A 280 -1.00 13.97 -1.25
CA LEU A 280 -2.25 14.70 -1.03
C LEU A 280 -3.45 13.77 -0.81
N ARG A 281 -3.59 12.73 -1.66
CA ARG A 281 -4.68 11.74 -1.53
C ARG A 281 -4.64 10.96 -0.22
N THR A 282 -3.46 10.79 0.35
CA THR A 282 -3.25 10.11 1.65
C THR A 282 -3.20 11.09 2.83
N GLY A 283 -3.36 12.39 2.61
CA GLY A 283 -3.35 13.39 3.68
C GLY A 283 -1.95 13.67 4.22
N ARG A 284 -0.92 13.47 3.39
CA ARG A 284 0.45 13.92 3.65
C ARG A 284 0.72 15.17 2.84
N HIS A 285 1.73 15.90 3.27
CA HIS A 285 2.30 17.00 2.50
C HIS A 285 3.42 16.49 1.60
N PHE A 286 3.79 17.29 0.61
CA PHE A 286 4.92 16.98 -0.25
C PHE A 286 5.91 18.13 -0.42
N VAL A 287 7.13 17.80 -0.80
CA VAL A 287 8.12 18.72 -1.36
C VAL A 287 8.74 18.06 -2.59
N GLY A 288 9.01 18.82 -3.64
CA GLY A 288 9.53 18.30 -4.89
C GLY A 288 10.59 19.16 -5.54
N PHE A 289 11.44 18.53 -6.35
CA PHE A 289 12.39 19.19 -7.23
C PHE A 289 12.25 18.65 -8.64
N GLU A 290 12.28 19.53 -9.64
CA GLU A 290 12.22 19.21 -11.06
C GLU A 290 12.92 20.31 -11.84
N THR A 291 13.76 19.96 -12.82
CA THR A 291 14.53 20.94 -13.59
C THR A 291 13.80 21.40 -14.85
N ASP A 292 12.83 20.63 -15.34
CA ASP A 292 12.03 20.96 -16.51
C ASP A 292 10.73 21.68 -16.10
N GLY A 293 10.67 22.99 -16.35
CA GLY A 293 9.49 23.82 -16.07
C GLY A 293 8.18 23.33 -16.72
N SER A 294 8.25 22.59 -17.84
CA SER A 294 7.06 22.00 -18.46
C SER A 294 6.46 20.86 -17.61
N TYR A 295 7.32 20.08 -16.94
CA TYR A 295 6.87 19.07 -15.99
C TYR A 295 6.37 19.68 -14.69
N VAL A 296 7.01 20.75 -14.20
CA VAL A 296 6.53 21.51 -13.05
C VAL A 296 5.11 22.03 -13.29
N ALA A 297 4.85 22.66 -14.45
CA ALA A 297 3.53 23.14 -14.81
C ALA A 297 2.48 22.01 -14.82
N ARG A 298 2.82 20.88 -15.45
CA ARG A 298 1.94 19.70 -15.54
C ARG A 298 1.69 19.04 -14.19
N ALA A 299 2.68 18.99 -13.31
CA ALA A 299 2.55 18.49 -11.96
C ALA A 299 1.58 19.36 -11.15
N ASN A 300 1.72 20.68 -11.25
CA ASN A 300 0.84 21.64 -10.59
C ASN A 300 -0.62 21.54 -11.06
N GLU A 301 -0.87 21.32 -12.35
CA GLU A 301 -2.23 21.04 -12.87
C GLU A 301 -2.86 19.81 -12.19
N ARG A 302 -2.12 18.68 -12.16
CA ARG A 302 -2.60 17.43 -11.54
C ARG A 302 -2.82 17.55 -10.03
N ILE A 303 -1.98 18.35 -9.36
CA ILE A 303 -2.13 18.68 -7.95
C ILE A 303 -3.41 19.48 -7.74
N ALA A 304 -3.64 20.54 -8.53
CA ALA A 304 -4.83 21.36 -8.43
C ALA A 304 -6.12 20.55 -8.66
N GLU A 305 -6.14 19.68 -9.68
CA GLU A 305 -7.24 18.74 -9.93
C GLU A 305 -7.49 17.80 -8.75
N SER A 306 -6.42 17.31 -8.12
CA SER A 306 -6.53 16.41 -6.97
C SER A 306 -7.07 17.15 -5.74
N VAL A 307 -6.64 18.38 -5.50
CA VAL A 307 -7.16 19.23 -4.41
C VAL A 307 -8.64 19.54 -4.62
N GLU A 308 -9.04 19.91 -5.84
CA GLU A 308 -10.44 20.16 -6.20
C GLU A 308 -11.30 18.89 -6.03
N GLY A 309 -10.80 17.74 -6.49
CA GLY A 309 -11.45 16.45 -6.28
C GLY A 309 -11.63 16.07 -4.81
N LEU A 310 -10.69 16.45 -3.94
CA LEU A 310 -10.78 16.23 -2.49
C LEU A 310 -11.81 17.17 -1.82
N ARG A 311 -12.07 18.36 -2.38
CA ARG A 311 -13.04 19.34 -1.86
C ARG A 311 -14.50 19.00 -2.19
N ARG A 312 -14.74 18.24 -3.26
CA ARG A 312 -16.11 17.86 -3.69
C ARG A 312 -16.73 16.81 -2.75
N PRO A 313 -17.91 17.08 -2.15
CA PRO A 313 -18.58 16.12 -1.26
C PRO A 313 -19.09 14.86 -1.99
N ASP A 314 -19.47 14.98 -3.28
CA ASP A 314 -20.09 13.91 -4.08
C ASP A 314 -19.16 13.28 -5.14
N ALA A 315 -17.87 13.65 -5.17
CA ALA A 315 -16.93 12.94 -6.04
C ALA A 315 -16.92 11.45 -5.66
N PRO A 316 -16.82 10.49 -6.62
CA PRO A 316 -16.63 9.08 -6.32
C PRO A 316 -15.26 8.95 -5.66
N ALA A 317 -15.25 9.20 -4.36
CA ALA A 317 -14.04 9.51 -3.66
C ALA A 317 -13.24 8.23 -3.59
N ILE A 318 -12.04 8.26 -4.15
CA ILE A 318 -10.91 7.51 -3.60
C ILE A 318 -10.57 8.18 -2.26
N ARG A 319 -11.54 8.28 -1.35
CA ARG A 319 -11.31 8.41 0.08
C ARG A 319 -11.38 6.96 0.54
N PRO A 320 -10.28 6.18 0.44
CA PRO A 320 -10.24 4.95 1.20
C PRO A 320 -10.60 5.34 2.63
N PHE A 321 -11.55 4.61 3.21
CA PHE A 321 -11.98 4.83 4.59
C PHE A 321 -10.70 4.88 5.45
N ARG A 322 -10.29 6.09 5.87
CA ARG A 322 -9.00 6.28 6.54
C ARG A 322 -9.13 5.70 7.94
N VAL A 323 -8.34 4.68 8.23
CA VAL A 323 -8.28 4.10 9.57
C VAL A 323 -7.38 4.99 10.40
N GLN A 324 -7.93 6.04 11.02
CA GLN A 324 -7.12 6.91 11.87
C GLN A 324 -6.83 6.21 13.20
N LEU A 325 -5.56 5.87 13.42
CA LEU A 325 -5.02 5.33 14.65
C LEU A 325 -4.25 6.42 15.39
N PRO A 326 -4.90 7.21 16.27
CA PRO A 326 -4.21 8.24 17.02
C PRO A 326 -3.24 7.62 18.03
N ALA A 327 -2.16 8.34 18.33
CA ALA A 327 -1.12 7.92 19.27
C ALA A 327 -1.63 7.61 20.69
N VAL A 328 -2.70 8.27 21.12
CA VAL A 328 -3.27 8.12 22.47
C VAL A 328 -4.76 7.81 22.36
N THR A 329 -5.17 6.67 22.92
CA THR A 329 -6.54 6.16 22.86
C THR A 329 -7.58 7.02 23.59
N SER A 330 -7.15 7.93 24.49
CA SER A 330 -8.08 8.72 25.32
C SER A 330 -8.61 10.01 24.69
N ALA A 331 -8.22 10.34 23.45
CA ALA A 331 -8.61 11.60 22.81
C ALA A 331 -9.93 11.53 22.00
N CYS A 332 -10.53 10.36 21.82
CA CYS A 332 -11.76 10.21 21.02
C CYS A 332 -12.92 9.71 21.89
N GLN A 333 -13.70 10.63 22.45
CA GLN A 333 -15.09 10.36 22.81
C GLN A 333 -15.93 10.57 21.55
N ASP A 334 -16.18 9.50 20.80
CA ASP A 334 -17.15 9.53 19.70
C ASP A 334 -17.93 8.20 19.69
N ASP A 335 -19.16 8.25 20.22
CA ASP A 335 -20.05 7.11 20.47
C ASP A 335 -20.84 6.65 19.22
N GLY A 336 -20.45 7.06 18.01
CA GLY A 336 -21.33 6.96 16.83
C GLY A 336 -21.25 5.69 15.98
N ASP A 337 -20.12 4.97 15.90
CA ASP A 337 -19.96 3.89 14.92
C ASP A 337 -19.06 2.73 15.41
N LEU A 338 -19.70 1.62 15.79
CA LEU A 338 -19.06 0.37 16.21
C LEU A 338 -18.09 -0.17 15.16
N LEU A 339 -18.38 0.05 13.87
CA LEU A 339 -17.55 -0.45 12.77
C LEU A 339 -16.29 0.40 12.63
N ALA A 340 -16.41 1.73 12.71
CA ALA A 340 -15.27 2.63 12.73
C ALA A 340 -14.32 2.34 13.90
N ARG A 341 -14.87 2.03 15.09
CA ARG A 341 -14.07 1.59 16.25
C ARG A 341 -13.36 0.26 15.98
N ALA A 342 -14.05 -0.73 15.44
CA ALA A 342 -13.45 -2.04 15.16
C ALA A 342 -12.34 -1.98 14.11
N VAL A 343 -12.48 -1.10 13.12
CA VAL A 343 -11.46 -0.79 12.12
C VAL A 343 -10.24 -0.14 12.79
N ARG A 344 -10.43 0.81 13.72
CA ARG A 344 -9.36 1.40 14.55
C ARG A 344 -8.69 0.38 15.49
N GLU A 345 -9.41 -0.63 15.94
CA GLU A 345 -8.81 -1.72 16.72
C GLU A 345 -7.98 -2.69 15.84
N GLY A 346 -7.88 -2.43 14.53
CA GLY A 346 -7.09 -3.26 13.60
C GLY A 346 -7.70 -4.65 13.39
N ARG A 347 -9.02 -4.78 13.52
CA ARG A 347 -9.70 -6.07 13.30
C ARG A 347 -9.66 -6.49 11.84
N GLN A 348 -9.64 -7.80 11.60
CA GLN A 348 -9.62 -8.38 10.25
C GLN A 348 -10.95 -8.13 9.53
N ALA A 349 -10.93 -8.10 8.19
CA ALA A 349 -12.11 -7.98 7.33
C ALA A 349 -13.33 -8.80 7.78
N LYS A 350 -13.07 -10.07 8.10
CA LYS A 350 -14.08 -11.02 8.52
C LYS A 350 -14.62 -10.69 9.93
N GLU A 351 -13.76 -10.28 10.85
CA GLU A 351 -14.20 -9.85 12.19
C GLU A 351 -15.10 -8.60 12.10
N LEU A 352 -14.76 -7.64 11.22
CA LEU A 352 -15.58 -6.46 10.95
C LEU A 352 -16.96 -6.83 10.41
N ALA A 353 -17.00 -7.75 9.43
CA ALA A 353 -18.26 -8.27 8.89
C ALA A 353 -19.12 -8.95 9.96
N GLY A 354 -18.52 -9.75 10.86
CA GLY A 354 -19.23 -10.35 11.99
C GLY A 354 -19.82 -9.32 12.95
N ILE A 355 -19.07 -8.26 13.27
CA ILE A 355 -19.54 -7.14 14.10
C ILE A 355 -20.68 -6.40 13.41
N ALA A 356 -20.56 -6.14 12.11
CA ALA A 356 -21.59 -5.47 11.31
C ALA A 356 -22.89 -6.28 11.29
N LEU A 357 -22.80 -7.60 11.07
CA LEU A 357 -23.96 -8.50 11.08
C LEU A 357 -24.65 -8.51 12.45
N ALA A 358 -23.89 -8.63 13.54
CA ALA A 358 -24.43 -8.58 14.89
C ALA A 358 -25.09 -7.23 15.19
N GLY A 359 -24.42 -6.12 14.82
CA GLY A 359 -24.96 -4.77 14.98
C GLY A 359 -26.19 -4.49 14.10
N CYS A 360 -26.38 -5.23 13.01
CA CYS A 360 -27.59 -5.14 12.19
C CYS A 360 -28.76 -5.97 12.73
N GLY A 361 -28.54 -6.83 13.73
CA GLY A 361 -29.59 -7.62 14.39
C GLY A 361 -29.70 -9.07 13.91
N PHE A 362 -28.72 -9.58 13.16
CA PHE A 362 -28.62 -11.01 12.87
C PHE A 362 -28.20 -11.80 14.11
N VAL A 363 -28.72 -13.03 14.25
CA VAL A 363 -28.52 -13.89 15.42
C VAL A 363 -27.88 -15.22 15.03
N ASP A 364 -27.24 -15.90 16.00
CA ASP A 364 -26.53 -17.17 15.79
C ASP A 364 -25.57 -17.10 14.59
N ILE A 365 -24.64 -16.14 14.64
CA ILE A 365 -23.64 -15.91 13.60
C ILE A 365 -22.56 -16.99 13.71
N ARG A 366 -22.60 -17.95 12.80
CA ARG A 366 -21.67 -19.07 12.72
C ARG A 366 -20.59 -18.78 11.67
N PRO A 367 -19.31 -18.61 12.05
CA PRO A 367 -18.22 -18.39 11.10
C PRO A 367 -17.75 -19.71 10.45
N ASP A 368 -17.08 -19.62 9.30
CA ASP A 368 -16.36 -20.73 8.63
C ASP A 368 -17.21 -21.96 8.34
N VAL A 369 -18.45 -21.73 7.91
CA VAL A 369 -19.39 -22.83 7.66
C VAL A 369 -19.07 -23.50 6.34
N LYS A 370 -18.96 -24.83 6.39
CA LYS A 370 -18.73 -25.70 5.22
C LYS A 370 -19.99 -26.48 4.90
N PRO A 371 -20.83 -26.02 3.95
CA PRO A 371 -22.00 -26.77 3.53
C PRO A 371 -21.62 -28.19 3.07
N PRO A 372 -22.22 -29.25 3.64
CA PRO A 372 -21.89 -30.62 3.29
C PRO A 372 -22.06 -30.89 1.79
N GLY A 373 -21.08 -31.57 1.19
CA GLY A 373 -21.15 -32.00 -0.22
C GLY A 373 -20.91 -30.92 -1.27
N LEU A 374 -20.65 -29.66 -0.88
CA LEU A 374 -20.47 -28.55 -1.84
C LEU A 374 -19.01 -28.15 -2.06
N GLY A 375 -18.08 -28.55 -1.18
CA GLY A 375 -16.65 -28.24 -1.32
C GLY A 375 -16.31 -26.74 -1.21
N ILE A 376 -17.22 -25.95 -0.64
CA ILE A 376 -17.04 -24.51 -0.41
C ILE A 376 -17.04 -24.18 1.08
N GLU A 377 -16.47 -23.04 1.42
CA GLU A 377 -16.50 -22.43 2.77
C GLU A 377 -17.14 -21.04 2.66
N LEU A 378 -18.15 -20.81 3.50
CA LEU A 378 -18.85 -19.55 3.66
C LEU A 378 -18.29 -18.81 4.86
N SER A 379 -18.12 -17.50 4.72
CA SER A 379 -17.61 -16.66 5.81
C SER A 379 -18.53 -16.72 7.02
N PHE A 380 -19.85 -16.63 6.81
CA PHE A 380 -20.86 -16.76 7.87
C PHE A 380 -22.14 -17.45 7.39
N VAL A 381 -22.80 -18.17 8.29
CA VAL A 381 -24.22 -18.50 8.22
C VAL A 381 -24.89 -17.99 9.49
N THR A 382 -26.04 -17.34 9.36
CA THR A 382 -26.74 -16.68 10.47
C THR A 382 -28.25 -16.67 10.24
N PHE A 383 -29.02 -16.23 11.22
CA PHE A 383 -30.47 -16.16 11.15
C PHE A 383 -30.96 -14.72 11.29
N ASP A 384 -31.98 -14.36 10.51
CA ASP A 384 -32.75 -13.13 10.74
C ASP A 384 -33.71 -13.29 11.94
N GLN A 385 -34.35 -12.20 12.34
CA GLN A 385 -35.28 -12.17 13.48
C GLN A 385 -36.57 -12.95 13.23
N THR A 386 -36.87 -13.28 11.97
CA THR A 386 -38.02 -14.11 11.58
C THR A 386 -37.69 -15.61 11.54
N GLY A 387 -36.43 -15.98 11.80
CA GLY A 387 -35.94 -17.36 11.76
C GLY A 387 -35.46 -17.84 10.39
N GLY A 388 -35.36 -16.94 9.40
CA GLY A 388 -34.81 -17.25 8.09
C GLY A 388 -33.28 -17.38 8.12
N GLU A 389 -32.75 -18.44 7.52
CA GLU A 389 -31.30 -18.66 7.43
C GLU A 389 -30.66 -17.82 6.30
N TRP A 390 -29.47 -17.26 6.51
CA TRP A 390 -28.75 -16.45 5.53
C TRP A 390 -27.29 -16.87 5.45
N ALA A 391 -26.75 -16.92 4.24
CA ALA A 391 -25.33 -17.08 3.99
C ALA A 391 -24.69 -15.73 3.66
N PHE A 392 -23.51 -15.49 4.21
CA PHE A 392 -22.68 -14.33 3.88
C PHE A 392 -21.28 -14.78 3.49
N ASP A 393 -20.73 -14.22 2.42
CA ASP A 393 -19.32 -14.38 2.09
C ASP A 393 -18.61 -13.02 2.00
N VAL A 394 -17.55 -12.87 2.79
CA VAL A 394 -16.71 -11.68 2.80
C VAL A 394 -15.76 -11.77 1.61
N SER A 395 -16.07 -10.99 0.58
CA SER A 395 -15.36 -11.00 -0.69
C SER A 395 -14.42 -9.81 -0.80
N GLY A 396 -13.12 -10.11 -0.65
CA GLY A 396 -12.02 -9.16 -0.69
C GLY A 396 -11.53 -8.74 0.69
N ALA A 397 -10.26 -8.33 0.75
CA ALA A 397 -9.65 -7.78 1.95
C ALA A 397 -10.06 -6.30 2.12
N PHE A 398 -10.11 -5.78 3.36
CA PHE A 398 -10.33 -4.36 3.63
C PHE A 398 -9.07 -3.58 3.30
N THR A 399 -8.79 -3.48 1.99
CA THR A 399 -7.62 -2.80 1.45
C THR A 399 -8.02 -1.61 0.58
N SER A 400 -7.39 -0.48 0.82
CA SER A 400 -7.56 0.80 0.13
C SER A 400 -7.33 0.68 -1.37
N THR A 401 -6.58 -0.32 -1.83
CA THR A 401 -6.12 -0.35 -3.22
C THR A 401 -6.34 -1.60 -3.99
N ARG A 402 -7.10 -2.53 -3.43
CA ARG A 402 -7.80 -3.49 -4.28
C ARG A 402 -9.13 -3.91 -3.64
N THR A 403 -9.92 -2.91 -3.32
CA THR A 403 -11.36 -2.76 -3.58
C THR A 403 -12.11 -4.07 -3.84
N GLY A 404 -12.32 -4.89 -2.81
CA GLY A 404 -13.37 -5.89 -2.79
C GLY A 404 -13.55 -6.72 -4.08
N LEU A 405 -14.73 -6.57 -4.68
CA LEU A 405 -15.14 -7.24 -5.91
C LEU A 405 -14.67 -6.53 -7.21
N ARG A 406 -13.91 -5.44 -7.15
CA ARG A 406 -13.28 -4.88 -8.38
C ARG A 406 -12.12 -5.75 -8.87
N ARG A 407 -11.54 -6.59 -8.01
CA ARG A 407 -10.57 -7.62 -8.42
C ARG A 407 -11.30 -8.71 -9.21
N THR A 408 -11.03 -8.82 -10.50
CA THR A 408 -11.67 -9.79 -11.39
C THR A 408 -11.59 -11.22 -10.85
N ASP A 409 -10.44 -11.64 -10.35
CA ASP A 409 -10.23 -12.97 -9.77
C ASP A 409 -11.02 -13.18 -8.46
N THR A 410 -11.13 -12.16 -7.62
CA THR A 410 -11.92 -12.21 -6.37
C THR A 410 -13.41 -12.27 -6.69
N LEU A 411 -13.87 -11.46 -7.64
CA LEU A 411 -15.24 -11.50 -8.13
C LEU A 411 -15.58 -12.88 -8.69
N TRP A 412 -14.76 -13.43 -9.60
CA TRP A 412 -15.05 -14.73 -10.18
C TRP A 412 -14.98 -15.88 -9.16
N LYS A 413 -14.11 -15.79 -8.15
CA LYS A 413 -14.13 -16.72 -7.01
C LYS A 413 -15.44 -16.62 -6.22
N ALA A 414 -15.90 -15.40 -5.92
CA ALA A 414 -17.16 -15.18 -5.21
C ALA A 414 -18.37 -15.66 -6.03
N LEU A 415 -18.43 -15.36 -7.32
CA LEU A 415 -19.47 -15.83 -8.23
C LEU A 415 -19.43 -17.36 -8.40
N GLY A 416 -18.25 -17.97 -8.45
CA GLY A 416 -18.09 -19.43 -8.50
C GLY A 416 -18.62 -20.09 -7.23
N LYS A 417 -18.28 -19.57 -6.05
CA LYS A 417 -18.86 -20.03 -4.78
C LYS A 417 -20.37 -19.86 -4.75
N ALA A 418 -20.88 -18.71 -5.19
CA ALA A 418 -22.31 -18.40 -5.25
C ALA A 418 -23.06 -19.39 -6.14
N ALA A 419 -22.54 -19.70 -7.32
CA ALA A 419 -23.12 -20.67 -8.24
C ALA A 419 -23.18 -22.09 -7.64
N VAL A 420 -22.10 -22.54 -6.97
CA VAL A 420 -22.06 -23.85 -6.31
C VAL A 420 -23.05 -23.91 -5.14
N LEU A 421 -23.12 -22.87 -4.31
CA LEU A 421 -24.10 -22.80 -3.22
C LEU A 421 -25.53 -22.84 -3.77
N HIS A 422 -25.81 -22.05 -4.80
CA HIS A 422 -27.13 -21.97 -5.40
C HIS A 422 -27.61 -23.30 -5.99
N GLN A 423 -26.70 -24.07 -6.59
CA GLN A 423 -26.99 -25.39 -7.13
C GLN A 423 -27.27 -26.42 -6.02
N GLY A 424 -26.56 -26.32 -4.89
CA GLY A 424 -26.65 -27.29 -3.79
C GLY A 424 -27.65 -26.98 -2.69
N ARG A 425 -27.94 -25.69 -2.47
CA ARG A 425 -28.83 -25.14 -1.44
C ARG A 425 -29.54 -23.89 -1.97
N ARG A 426 -30.45 -24.08 -2.90
CA ARG A 426 -31.12 -23.00 -3.64
C ARG A 426 -31.93 -22.05 -2.74
N GLU A 427 -32.38 -22.58 -1.62
CA GLU A 427 -33.15 -21.91 -0.58
C GLU A 427 -32.30 -21.04 0.37
N LEU A 428 -30.97 -21.13 0.32
CA LEU A 428 -30.07 -20.35 1.18
C LEU A 428 -29.56 -19.11 0.42
N PRO A 429 -30.08 -17.90 0.68
CA PRO A 429 -29.64 -16.69 0.00
C PRO A 429 -28.22 -16.34 0.41
N LEU A 430 -27.38 -16.03 -0.57
CA LEU A 430 -26.02 -15.56 -0.35
C LEU A 430 -25.95 -14.06 -0.54
N VAL A 431 -25.49 -13.35 0.49
CA VAL A 431 -25.14 -11.93 0.40
C VAL A 431 -23.62 -11.79 0.37
N LEU A 432 -23.10 -11.12 -0.65
CA LEU A 432 -21.67 -10.80 -0.72
C LEU A 432 -21.39 -9.55 0.10
N LEU A 433 -20.54 -9.68 1.12
CA LEU A 433 -20.06 -8.55 1.91
C LEU A 433 -18.72 -8.09 1.34
N THR A 434 -18.59 -6.80 1.03
CA THR A 434 -17.38 -6.28 0.41
C THR A 434 -17.05 -4.87 0.86
N THR A 435 -15.83 -4.40 0.59
CA THR A 435 -15.44 -3.01 0.81
C THR A 435 -15.74 -2.10 -0.38
N ASP A 436 -15.83 -2.68 -1.57
CA ASP A 436 -16.05 -1.93 -2.80
C ASP A 436 -16.80 -2.77 -3.83
N ALA A 437 -17.75 -2.11 -4.48
CA ALA A 437 -18.45 -2.63 -5.64
C ALA A 437 -17.58 -2.58 -6.91
N PRO A 438 -17.78 -3.49 -7.88
CA PRO A 438 -17.27 -3.34 -9.24
C PRO A 438 -17.67 -1.98 -9.82
N VAL A 439 -16.78 -1.36 -10.62
CA VAL A 439 -17.07 -0.07 -11.28
C VAL A 439 -18.28 -0.25 -12.20
N ARG A 440 -19.28 0.63 -12.11
CA ARG A 440 -20.47 0.59 -12.97
C ARG A 440 -20.08 0.54 -14.45
N GLY A 441 -20.70 -0.35 -15.21
CA GLY A 441 -20.41 -0.57 -16.63
C GLY A 441 -19.16 -1.41 -16.92
N SER A 442 -18.37 -1.80 -15.92
CA SER A 442 -17.29 -2.77 -16.11
C SER A 442 -17.83 -4.17 -16.41
N ALA A 443 -17.04 -5.01 -17.08
CA ALA A 443 -17.42 -6.40 -17.34
C ALA A 443 -17.76 -7.17 -16.05
N GLY A 444 -17.05 -6.90 -14.95
CA GLY A 444 -17.34 -7.49 -13.64
C GLY A 444 -18.66 -7.02 -13.05
N TYR A 445 -19.00 -5.73 -13.21
CA TYR A 445 -20.30 -5.21 -12.81
C TYR A 445 -21.44 -5.90 -13.58
N VAL A 446 -21.32 -5.98 -14.90
CA VAL A 446 -22.31 -6.64 -15.76
C VAL A 446 -22.48 -8.11 -15.38
N ALA A 447 -21.38 -8.83 -15.15
CA ALA A 447 -21.42 -10.23 -14.74
C ALA A 447 -22.12 -10.43 -13.38
N LEU A 448 -21.82 -9.59 -12.40
CA LEU A 448 -22.47 -9.63 -11.09
C LEU A 448 -23.96 -9.33 -11.20
N ASP A 449 -24.35 -8.32 -11.99
CA ASP A 449 -25.74 -7.89 -12.15
C ASP A 449 -26.62 -8.99 -12.75
N VAL A 450 -26.09 -9.78 -13.69
CA VAL A 450 -26.80 -10.92 -14.30
C VAL A 450 -27.16 -12.03 -13.29
N VAL A 451 -26.34 -12.22 -12.26
CA VAL A 451 -26.51 -13.30 -11.28
C VAL A 451 -26.96 -12.80 -9.91
N LYS A 452 -27.28 -11.50 -9.80
CA LYS A 452 -27.70 -10.86 -8.55
C LYS A 452 -29.21 -10.60 -8.54
N GLY A 453 -29.91 -11.09 -7.53
CA GLY A 453 -31.34 -10.85 -7.32
C GLY A 453 -32.04 -11.96 -6.55
N VAL A 454 -33.33 -11.78 -6.29
CA VAL A 454 -34.14 -12.74 -5.53
C VAL A 454 -34.19 -14.08 -6.25
N GLY A 455 -33.70 -15.13 -5.60
CA GLY A 455 -33.68 -16.49 -6.16
C GLY A 455 -32.60 -16.72 -7.22
N LEU A 456 -31.66 -15.79 -7.39
CA LEU A 456 -30.45 -15.95 -8.19
C LEU A 456 -29.25 -16.37 -7.30
N PRO A 457 -28.10 -16.74 -7.89
CA PRO A 457 -26.95 -17.21 -7.12
C PRO A 457 -26.43 -16.24 -6.07
N VAL A 458 -26.46 -14.94 -6.37
CA VAL A 458 -26.18 -13.88 -5.39
C VAL A 458 -27.49 -13.19 -5.07
N TYR A 459 -27.88 -13.14 -3.80
CA TYR A 459 -29.10 -12.45 -3.39
C TYR A 459 -28.91 -10.93 -3.45
N ASP A 460 -27.87 -10.43 -2.78
CA ASP A 460 -27.46 -9.02 -2.83
C ASP A 460 -25.95 -8.87 -2.61
N MET A 461 -25.42 -7.68 -2.86
CA MET A 461 -24.07 -7.26 -2.51
C MET A 461 -24.15 -6.02 -1.62
N VAL A 462 -23.47 -6.10 -0.47
CA VAL A 462 -23.43 -5.05 0.55
C VAL A 462 -22.00 -4.55 0.67
N VAL A 463 -21.82 -3.26 0.40
CA VAL A 463 -20.61 -2.53 0.75
C VAL A 463 -20.68 -2.20 2.24
N LEU A 464 -19.93 -2.93 3.07
CA LEU A 464 -20.05 -2.89 4.54
C LEU A 464 -19.88 -1.49 5.14
N LEU A 465 -19.14 -0.61 4.46
CA LEU A 465 -18.86 0.76 4.90
C LEU A 465 -19.86 1.80 4.36
N SER A 466 -20.82 1.40 3.52
CA SER A 466 -21.87 2.29 3.00
C SER A 466 -23.05 2.32 3.97
N ALA A 467 -23.43 3.53 4.45
CA ALA A 467 -24.57 3.70 5.35
C ALA A 467 -25.88 3.17 4.75
N ALA A 468 -26.10 3.42 3.45
CA ALA A 468 -27.26 2.91 2.72
C ALA A 468 -27.28 1.38 2.63
N ASP A 469 -26.11 0.75 2.51
CA ASP A 469 -25.97 -0.70 2.42
C ASP A 469 -26.16 -1.36 3.80
N GLN A 470 -25.68 -0.72 4.86
CA GLN A 470 -25.94 -1.15 6.23
C GLN A 470 -27.44 -1.05 6.58
N GLU A 471 -28.14 -0.03 6.10
CA GLU A 471 -29.58 0.09 6.30
C GLU A 471 -30.36 -1.02 5.57
N ARG A 472 -29.94 -1.39 4.35
CA ARG A 472 -30.48 -2.58 3.67
C ARG A 472 -30.22 -3.85 4.47
N LEU A 473 -28.99 -4.02 4.97
CA LEU A 473 -28.60 -5.19 5.77
C LEU A 473 -29.41 -5.30 7.08
N ARG A 474 -29.67 -4.18 7.77
CA ARG A 474 -30.62 -4.12 8.91
C ARG A 474 -32.04 -4.50 8.50
N GLY A 475 -32.48 -4.04 7.33
CA GLY A 475 -33.77 -4.40 6.77
C GLY A 475 -33.94 -5.92 6.61
N TYR A 476 -32.90 -6.61 6.13
CA TYR A 476 -32.90 -8.07 6.00
C TYR A 476 -32.99 -8.78 7.36
N ALA A 477 -32.23 -8.30 8.35
CA ALA A 477 -32.24 -8.87 9.70
C ALA A 477 -33.61 -8.74 10.38
N GLN A 478 -34.31 -7.61 10.19
CA GLN A 478 -35.57 -7.32 10.87
C GLN A 478 -36.81 -7.88 10.17
N ARG A 479 -36.87 -7.75 8.84
CA ARG A 479 -38.07 -8.09 8.05
C ARG A 479 -37.99 -9.45 7.38
N GLY A 480 -36.84 -10.12 7.45
CA GLY A 480 -36.60 -11.36 6.73
C GLY A 480 -36.56 -11.16 5.22
N ARG A 481 -36.69 -12.25 4.47
CA ARG A 481 -36.64 -12.24 3.01
C ARG A 481 -37.93 -11.62 2.44
N PRO A 482 -37.86 -10.67 1.48
CA PRO A 482 -39.01 -10.30 0.67
C PRO A 482 -39.54 -11.55 -0.05
N GLU A 483 -40.84 -11.80 0.03
CA GLU A 483 -41.48 -12.87 -0.74
C GLU A 483 -41.27 -12.61 -2.24
N ARG A 484 -41.09 -13.69 -3.03
CA ARG A 484 -40.96 -13.58 -4.48
C ARG A 484 -42.20 -12.87 -5.04
N ALA A 485 -42.01 -11.74 -5.70
CA ALA A 485 -43.03 -11.13 -6.55
C ALA A 485 -43.34 -12.04 -7.75
#